data_AF-A0A959CGB8-F1
#
_entry.id   AF-A0A959CGB8-F1
#
_cell.length_a   1.000
_cell.length_b   1.000
_cell.length_c   1.000
_cell.angle_alpha   90.00
_cell.angle_beta   90.00
_cell.angle_gamma   90.00
#
_symmetry.space_group_name_H-M   'P 1'
#
loop_
_entity.id
_entity.type
_entity.pdbx_description
1 polymer ?
#
loop_
_entity_poly.entity_id
_entity_poly.type
_entity_poly.pdbx_seq_one_letter_code
_entity_poly.pdbx_strand_id
1 'polypeptide(L)'
;MKSIPSHLPTLLALFLSLGLCLFAGCSGGSDQITAKTADEKASVPAAPKEETAAAEETTDTAAAPQSSNAGQGEATTPESPEPAPEAPAPAPPGGNGLADHAVSEERLSVVLDNIAAELEAQNLEYRSDLGQDCSGIYHKIKDLIQKRIKDLGDKSKYTYPVFTEDRNTRQIANWYHRHNNLYIVKDPLADRNKIRPGSVMFFARTEEKFNSPDIATLTNADVFQHDKAAGKGKIYHVGTVTKVEKDEQGNVVRYTLMHGRNSKYTASRTSGNYDGPGGYGTAFAKFPFGNWNQQWVAV
;
A
#
# COMPACT_ATOMS: atom_id res chain seq x y z
N MET A 1 -19.75 -63.73 4.64
CA MET A 1 -18.45 -64.42 4.48
C MET A 1 -17.59 -63.51 3.60
N LYS A 2 -16.51 -62.86 4.02
CA LYS A 2 -15.43 -63.21 4.94
C LYS A 2 -15.28 -62.19 6.07
N SER A 3 -14.71 -62.68 7.16
CA SER A 3 -14.48 -62.01 8.43
C SER A 3 -12.99 -61.97 8.77
N ILE A 4 -12.70 -61.16 9.78
CA ILE A 4 -11.57 -61.15 10.74
C ILE A 4 -10.21 -60.54 10.30
N PRO A 5 -9.33 -60.13 11.25
CA PRO A 5 -9.10 -58.71 11.62
C PRO A 5 -7.59 -58.39 11.68
N SER A 6 -7.18 -57.26 12.28
CA SER A 6 -6.15 -57.29 13.34
C SER A 6 -5.92 -55.92 13.97
N HIS A 7 -5.60 -55.99 15.25
CA HIS A 7 -5.40 -54.94 16.23
C HIS A 7 -3.94 -54.47 16.33
N LEU A 8 -3.80 -53.21 16.81
CA LEU A 8 -2.82 -52.69 17.80
C LEU A 8 -1.36 -52.39 17.34
N PRO A 9 -0.55 -51.59 18.10
CA PRO A 9 -0.86 -50.74 19.25
C PRO A 9 -0.23 -49.31 19.26
N THR A 10 -0.66 -48.58 20.28
CA THR A 10 -0.16 -47.38 20.97
C THR A 10 1.34 -47.39 21.37
N LEU A 11 2.00 -46.22 21.28
CA LEU A 11 3.19 -45.79 22.06
C LEU A 11 3.33 -44.26 21.85
N LEU A 12 2.90 -43.37 22.74
CA LEU A 12 3.50 -42.93 24.02
C LEU A 12 5.00 -42.58 23.95
N ALA A 13 5.33 -41.29 23.85
CA ALA A 13 6.55 -40.73 24.43
C ALA A 13 6.36 -39.24 24.74
N LEU A 14 6.22 -38.99 26.04
CA LEU A 14 6.23 -37.73 26.75
C LEU A 14 7.68 -37.21 26.79
N PHE A 15 7.93 -35.94 26.44
CA PHE A 15 9.11 -35.23 26.93
C PHE A 15 8.68 -33.89 27.52
N LEU A 16 8.53 -33.94 28.84
CA LEU A 16 8.49 -32.82 29.75
C LEU A 16 9.95 -32.49 30.10
N SER A 17 10.42 -31.29 29.80
CA SER A 17 11.62 -30.75 30.46
C SER A 17 11.34 -29.37 31.01
N LEU A 18 11.04 -29.38 32.30
CA LEU A 18 11.18 -28.27 33.23
C LEU A 18 12.64 -27.80 33.22
N GLY A 19 12.87 -26.53 32.93
CA GLY A 19 14.14 -25.84 33.14
C GLY A 19 13.94 -24.69 34.11
N LEU A 20 13.89 -25.02 35.40
CA LEU A 20 13.87 -24.08 36.52
C LEU A 20 15.33 -23.73 36.88
N CYS A 21 15.75 -22.49 36.66
CA CYS A 21 16.94 -21.93 37.29
C CYS A 21 16.53 -20.71 38.13
N LEU A 22 16.32 -20.98 39.43
CA LEU A 22 16.52 -20.02 40.51
C LEU A 22 18.04 -19.93 40.77
N PHE A 23 18.57 -18.72 41.02
CA PHE A 23 19.17 -18.34 42.31
C PHE A 23 19.89 -16.97 42.23
N ALA A 24 19.62 -16.18 43.28
CA ALA A 24 20.44 -15.13 43.93
C ALA A 24 20.80 -13.88 43.10
N GLY A 25 20.66 -12.64 43.58
CA GLY A 25 20.53 -12.13 44.95
C GLY A 25 21.73 -11.24 45.30
N CYS A 26 21.53 -9.92 45.30
CA CYS A 26 22.26 -8.84 46.02
C CYS A 26 21.38 -7.58 45.83
N SER A 27 20.62 -7.04 46.78
CA SER A 27 20.93 -6.46 48.11
C SER A 27 21.95 -5.33 48.09
N GLY A 28 21.46 -4.10 48.28
CA GLY A 28 22.11 -3.07 49.10
C GLY A 28 22.70 -1.88 48.34
N GLY A 29 22.23 -0.67 48.67
CA GLY A 29 22.92 0.57 48.33
C GLY A 29 22.00 1.79 48.24
N SER A 30 21.43 2.23 49.37
CA SER A 30 20.96 3.61 49.52
C SER A 30 22.17 4.50 49.71
N ASP A 31 22.38 5.49 48.84
CA ASP A 31 23.13 6.69 49.16
C ASP A 31 22.52 7.90 48.45
N GLN A 32 22.11 8.87 49.26
CA GLN A 32 21.77 10.23 48.85
C GLN A 32 23.06 10.98 48.49
N ILE A 33 23.13 11.60 47.31
CA ILE A 33 24.01 12.75 47.07
C ILE A 33 23.29 13.76 46.16
N THR A 34 22.90 14.87 46.80
CA THR A 34 22.80 16.27 46.36
C THR A 34 22.54 16.66 44.90
N ALA A 35 21.58 17.57 44.78
CA ALA A 35 21.31 18.46 43.68
C ALA A 35 22.56 19.08 43.03
N LYS A 36 22.58 19.10 41.69
CA LYS A 36 23.26 20.11 40.91
C LYS A 36 22.47 20.41 39.65
N THR A 37 21.92 21.61 39.63
CA THR A 37 21.36 22.31 38.48
C THR A 37 22.43 22.44 37.40
N ALA A 38 22.11 22.02 36.17
CA ALA A 38 22.82 22.46 34.98
C ALA A 38 21.82 22.44 33.81
N ASP A 39 21.54 23.64 33.30
CA ASP A 39 20.99 23.89 31.97
C ASP A 39 21.81 23.11 30.94
N GLU A 40 21.17 22.16 30.26
CA GLU A 40 21.73 21.56 29.04
C GLU A 40 20.74 21.78 27.89
N LYS A 41 21.06 22.83 27.14
CA LYS A 41 20.53 23.16 25.82
C LYS A 41 20.44 21.90 24.95
N ALA A 42 19.22 21.55 24.55
CA ALA A 42 18.97 20.58 23.50
C ALA A 42 19.69 21.01 22.20
N SER A 43 20.75 20.30 21.86
CA SER A 43 21.41 20.37 20.56
C SER A 43 20.49 19.74 19.50
N VAL A 44 19.87 20.60 18.69
CA VAL A 44 19.14 20.21 17.48
C VAL A 44 20.12 19.52 16.51
N PRO A 45 19.86 18.29 16.04
CA PRO A 45 20.68 17.68 15.00
C PRO A 45 20.51 18.46 13.68
N ALA A 46 21.67 18.81 13.10
CA ALA A 46 21.78 19.60 11.88
C ALA A 46 21.04 18.95 10.69
N ALA A 47 20.37 19.80 9.91
CA ALA A 47 19.75 19.44 8.64
C ALA A 47 20.80 18.83 7.67
N PRO A 48 20.44 17.79 6.90
CA PRO A 48 21.31 17.29 5.85
C PRO A 48 21.42 18.32 4.72
N LYS A 49 22.66 18.52 4.28
CA LYS A 49 23.07 19.44 3.22
C LYS A 49 22.34 19.13 1.91
N GLU A 50 21.86 20.20 1.27
CA GLU A 50 21.49 20.24 -0.14
C GLU A 50 22.70 19.86 -1.00
N GLU A 51 22.51 18.94 -1.93
CA GLU A 51 23.40 18.77 -3.07
C GLU A 51 22.55 18.78 -4.34
N THR A 52 22.75 19.85 -5.09
CA THR A 52 22.22 20.21 -6.39
C THR A 52 22.47 19.13 -7.43
N ALA A 53 21.40 18.64 -8.07
CA ALA A 53 21.49 17.81 -9.26
C ALA A 53 21.93 18.67 -10.46
N ALA A 54 23.06 18.31 -11.07
CA ALA A 54 23.49 18.83 -12.35
C ALA A 54 22.64 18.20 -13.48
N ALA A 55 22.13 19.06 -14.35
CA ALA A 55 21.50 18.70 -15.60
C ALA A 55 22.58 18.32 -16.62
N GLU A 56 22.37 17.22 -17.33
CA GLU A 56 23.05 16.95 -18.60
C GLU A 56 22.03 17.01 -19.74
N GLU A 57 22.24 18.00 -20.58
CA GLU A 57 21.68 18.23 -21.90
C GLU A 57 22.63 17.58 -22.92
N THR A 58 22.11 16.83 -23.90
CA THR A 58 22.60 16.90 -25.30
C THR A 58 21.72 16.11 -26.30
N THR A 59 21.23 16.88 -27.27
CA THR A 59 21.23 16.67 -28.75
C THR A 59 20.32 15.65 -29.46
N ASP A 60 19.45 16.26 -30.27
CA ASP A 60 18.92 15.90 -31.59
C ASP A 60 19.58 14.77 -32.39
N THR A 61 18.75 13.97 -33.09
CA THR A 61 18.89 13.72 -34.54
C THR A 61 17.58 13.13 -35.11
N ALA A 62 17.06 13.79 -36.14
CA ALA A 62 15.94 13.37 -36.97
C ALA A 62 16.36 12.36 -38.06
N ALA A 63 15.45 11.47 -38.47
CA ALA A 63 15.28 11.05 -39.88
C ALA A 63 14.04 10.16 -40.05
N ALA A 64 13.07 10.65 -40.83
CA ALA A 64 12.16 9.82 -41.63
C ALA A 64 12.86 9.46 -42.96
N PRO A 65 12.39 8.43 -43.68
CA PRO A 65 11.54 8.76 -44.82
C PRO A 65 10.35 7.81 -45.08
N GLN A 66 9.40 8.36 -45.84
CA GLN A 66 8.28 7.68 -46.49
C GLN A 66 8.76 6.71 -47.58
N SER A 67 7.98 5.66 -47.86
CA SER A 67 7.74 5.21 -49.24
C SER A 67 6.49 4.35 -49.37
N SER A 68 5.76 4.65 -50.43
CA SER A 68 4.54 4.08 -50.99
C SER A 68 4.66 2.63 -51.49
N ASN A 69 3.56 1.87 -51.47
CA ASN A 69 3.11 1.20 -52.70
C ASN A 69 1.60 0.93 -52.72
N ALA A 70 1.02 1.12 -53.89
CA ALA A 70 -0.39 0.92 -54.22
C ALA A 70 -0.55 -0.33 -55.09
N GLY A 71 -1.71 -0.98 -55.01
CA GLY A 71 -2.28 -1.69 -56.17
C GLY A 71 -2.92 -3.05 -55.91
N GLN A 72 -4.23 -3.09 -56.19
CA GLN A 72 -5.06 -4.25 -56.60
C GLN A 72 -5.45 -5.23 -55.48
N GLY A 73 -6.72 -5.57 -55.25
CA GLY A 73 -7.92 -5.47 -56.08
C GLY A 73 -8.46 -6.88 -56.30
N GLU A 74 -9.20 -7.42 -55.34
CA GLU A 74 -9.88 -8.71 -55.50
C GLU A 74 -11.23 -8.75 -54.76
N ALA A 75 -12.15 -9.50 -55.34
CA ALA A 75 -13.59 -9.34 -55.25
C ALA A 75 -14.20 -9.76 -53.90
N THR A 76 -15.15 -8.95 -53.44
CA THR A 76 -15.97 -9.18 -52.24
C THR A 76 -17.00 -10.29 -52.48
N THR A 77 -16.87 -11.37 -51.72
CA THR A 77 -17.96 -12.31 -51.40
C THR A 77 -18.75 -11.72 -50.23
N PRO A 78 -20.10 -11.77 -50.20
CA PRO A 78 -20.86 -11.25 -49.06
C PRO A 78 -20.68 -12.18 -47.86
N GLU A 79 -19.83 -11.74 -46.93
CA GLU A 79 -19.64 -12.37 -45.62
C GLU A 79 -20.82 -12.01 -44.71
N SER A 80 -21.44 -13.04 -44.14
CA SER A 80 -22.51 -12.93 -43.15
C SER A 80 -22.01 -12.11 -41.96
N PRO A 81 -22.80 -11.17 -41.40
CA PRO A 81 -22.32 -10.30 -40.34
C PRO A 81 -21.89 -11.12 -39.12
N GLU A 82 -20.60 -11.06 -38.83
CA GLU A 82 -20.02 -11.48 -37.56
C GLU A 82 -20.68 -10.66 -36.44
N PRO A 83 -21.15 -11.28 -35.34
CA PRO A 83 -21.70 -10.53 -34.23
C PRO A 83 -20.60 -9.61 -33.68
N ALA A 84 -20.88 -8.30 -33.67
CA ALA A 84 -19.99 -7.32 -33.08
C ALA A 84 -19.59 -7.80 -31.67
N PRO A 85 -18.30 -7.70 -31.28
CA PRO A 85 -17.91 -7.99 -29.90
C PRO A 85 -18.78 -7.13 -28.99
N GLU A 86 -19.51 -7.79 -28.07
CA GLU A 86 -20.30 -7.09 -27.08
C GLU A 86 -19.42 -6.02 -26.44
N ALA A 87 -19.83 -4.76 -26.60
CA ALA A 87 -19.22 -3.67 -25.86
C ALA A 87 -19.24 -4.06 -24.38
N PRO A 88 -18.11 -3.95 -23.66
CA PRO A 88 -18.07 -4.28 -22.24
C PRO A 88 -19.22 -3.56 -21.55
N ALA A 89 -20.01 -4.32 -20.79
CA ALA A 89 -21.16 -3.80 -20.08
C ALA A 89 -20.76 -2.50 -19.34
N PRO A 90 -21.59 -1.44 -19.40
CA PRO A 90 -21.28 -0.20 -18.72
C PRO A 90 -20.97 -0.49 -17.26
N ALA A 91 -19.82 0.00 -16.79
CA ALA A 91 -19.45 -0.10 -15.38
C ALA A 91 -20.64 0.39 -14.55
N PRO A 92 -21.08 -0.38 -13.52
CA PRO A 92 -22.20 0.05 -12.70
C PRO A 92 -21.88 1.43 -12.10
N PRO A 93 -22.87 2.33 -12.01
CA PRO A 93 -22.65 3.66 -11.49
C PRO A 93 -22.04 3.58 -10.09
N GLY A 94 -20.92 4.26 -9.91
CA GLY A 94 -20.07 4.21 -8.71
C GLY A 94 -20.89 4.27 -7.43
N GLY A 95 -20.90 3.16 -6.69
CA GLY A 95 -21.38 3.12 -5.33
C GLY A 95 -20.47 4.02 -4.48
N ASN A 96 -20.99 5.15 -4.02
CA ASN A 96 -20.27 6.11 -3.17
C ASN A 96 -20.01 5.60 -1.73
N GLY A 97 -20.13 4.29 -1.48
CA GLY A 97 -19.94 3.67 -0.17
C GLY A 97 -18.88 2.57 -0.24
N LEU A 98 -17.85 2.69 0.59
CA LEU A 98 -16.94 1.58 0.87
C LEU A 98 -17.73 0.42 1.50
N ALA A 99 -17.40 -0.82 1.15
CA ALA A 99 -18.07 -1.99 1.70
C ALA A 99 -17.91 -2.06 3.24
N ASP A 100 -18.95 -2.58 3.93
CA ASP A 100 -18.87 -2.86 5.36
C ASP A 100 -17.79 -3.91 5.66
N HIS A 101 -17.03 -3.71 6.73
CA HIS A 101 -15.95 -4.63 7.09
C HIS A 101 -16.53 -5.91 7.67
N ALA A 102 -16.05 -7.06 7.17
CA ALA A 102 -16.36 -8.39 7.70
C ALA A 102 -15.85 -8.59 9.15
N VAL A 103 -14.93 -7.72 9.59
CA VAL A 103 -14.21 -7.79 10.86
C VAL A 103 -14.22 -6.41 11.50
N SER A 104 -14.36 -6.34 12.81
CA SER A 104 -14.30 -5.06 13.53
C SER A 104 -12.97 -4.34 13.28
N GLU A 105 -13.01 -3.01 13.26
CA GLU A 105 -11.82 -2.17 13.05
C GLU A 105 -10.75 -2.44 14.11
N GLU A 106 -11.14 -2.68 15.36
CA GLU A 106 -10.25 -2.93 16.48
C GLU A 106 -9.47 -4.23 16.27
N ARG A 107 -10.17 -5.31 15.92
CA ARG A 107 -9.53 -6.61 15.65
C ARG A 107 -8.61 -6.51 14.43
N LEU A 108 -9.05 -5.83 13.37
CA LEU A 108 -8.25 -5.65 12.17
C LEU A 108 -6.99 -4.82 12.44
N SER A 109 -7.10 -3.74 13.22
CA SER A 109 -5.96 -2.89 13.59
C SER A 109 -4.91 -3.65 14.40
N VAL A 110 -5.31 -4.48 15.37
CA VAL A 110 -4.37 -5.33 16.13
C VAL A 110 -3.63 -6.31 15.21
N VAL A 111 -4.34 -6.96 14.28
CA VAL A 111 -3.71 -7.89 13.33
C VAL A 111 -2.73 -7.16 12.41
N LEU A 112 -3.13 -6.00 11.90
CA LEU A 112 -2.30 -5.15 11.04
C LEU A 112 -1.05 -4.64 11.76
N ASP A 113 -1.16 -4.27 13.03
CA ASP A 113 -0.02 -3.80 13.81
C ASP A 113 1.03 -4.90 14.00
N ASN A 114 0.58 -6.13 14.31
CA ASN A 114 1.46 -7.30 14.39
C ASN A 114 2.10 -7.64 13.05
N ILE A 115 1.34 -7.59 11.94
CA ILE A 115 1.88 -7.80 10.59
C ILE A 115 2.95 -6.75 10.28
N ALA A 116 2.69 -5.48 10.57
CA ALA A 116 3.62 -4.39 10.30
C ALA A 116 4.92 -4.57 11.09
N ALA A 117 4.85 -4.90 12.38
CA ALA A 117 6.01 -5.16 13.21
C ALA A 117 6.86 -6.34 12.68
N GLU A 118 6.23 -7.41 12.21
CA GLU A 118 6.94 -8.55 11.61
C GLU A 118 7.63 -8.21 10.28
N LEU A 119 7.01 -7.35 9.46
CA LEU A 119 7.61 -6.90 8.20
C LEU A 119 8.77 -5.92 8.45
N GLU A 120 8.64 -5.03 9.44
CA GLU A 120 9.72 -4.13 9.86
C GLU A 120 10.92 -4.91 10.41
N ALA A 121 10.68 -5.94 11.23
CA ALA A 121 11.73 -6.79 11.79
C ALA A 121 12.58 -7.50 10.71
N GLN A 122 12.02 -7.68 9.50
CA GLN A 122 12.74 -8.26 8.36
C GLN A 122 13.68 -7.28 7.67
N ASN A 123 13.62 -5.97 7.98
CA ASN A 123 14.44 -4.93 7.36
C ASN A 123 14.45 -4.98 5.82
N LEU A 124 13.27 -5.15 5.22
CA LEU A 124 13.11 -5.34 3.78
C LEU A 124 13.52 -4.07 3.01
N GLU A 125 14.58 -4.15 2.21
CA GLU A 125 15.02 -3.06 1.33
C GLU A 125 14.00 -2.77 0.22
N TYR A 126 14.03 -1.57 -0.35
CA TYR A 126 13.14 -1.24 -1.46
C TYR A 126 13.61 -1.90 -2.77
N ARG A 127 13.12 -3.11 -3.02
CA ARG A 127 13.46 -3.93 -4.18
C ARG A 127 12.24 -4.46 -4.91
N SER A 128 11.98 -3.94 -6.11
CA SER A 128 10.80 -4.30 -6.90
C SER A 128 10.84 -5.77 -7.37
N ASP A 129 12.03 -6.26 -7.74
CA ASP A 129 12.27 -7.62 -8.20
C ASP A 129 12.05 -8.68 -7.09
N LEU A 130 12.15 -8.28 -5.82
CA LEU A 130 11.83 -9.13 -4.66
C LEU A 130 10.40 -8.90 -4.10
N GLY A 131 9.60 -8.04 -4.72
CA GLY A 131 8.29 -7.65 -4.21
C GLY A 131 8.36 -6.89 -2.88
N GLN A 132 9.38 -6.06 -2.70
CA GLN A 132 9.62 -5.25 -1.49
C GLN A 132 9.45 -3.74 -1.75
N ASP A 133 9.01 -3.36 -2.95
CA ASP A 133 8.54 -2.00 -3.25
C ASP A 133 7.15 -1.72 -2.66
N CYS A 134 6.61 -0.51 -2.86
CA CYS A 134 5.34 -0.09 -2.24
C CYS A 134 4.18 -1.06 -2.50
N SER A 135 3.99 -1.48 -3.76
CA SER A 135 2.96 -2.43 -4.17
C SER A 135 3.26 -3.87 -3.75
N GLY A 136 4.54 -4.27 -3.69
CA GLY A 136 4.94 -5.58 -3.20
C GLY A 136 4.66 -5.76 -1.70
N ILE A 137 4.94 -4.72 -0.89
CA ILE A 137 4.59 -4.72 0.54
C ILE A 137 3.07 -4.78 0.75
N TYR A 138 2.28 -4.09 -0.08
CA TYR A 138 0.81 -4.24 -0.06
C TYR A 138 0.40 -5.72 -0.22
N HIS A 139 0.94 -6.43 -1.21
CA HIS A 139 0.62 -7.83 -1.44
C HIS A 139 1.01 -8.72 -0.26
N LYS A 140 2.19 -8.50 0.36
CA LYS A 140 2.61 -9.22 1.58
C LYS A 140 1.62 -9.00 2.74
N ILE A 141 1.18 -7.76 2.96
CA ILE A 141 0.21 -7.43 4.01
C ILE A 141 -1.12 -8.13 3.74
N LYS A 142 -1.65 -8.01 2.51
CA LYS A 142 -2.87 -8.67 2.06
C LYS A 142 -2.82 -10.18 2.30
N ASP A 143 -1.76 -10.85 1.88
CA ASP A 143 -1.62 -12.31 2.06
C ASP A 143 -1.54 -12.71 3.54
N LEU A 144 -0.83 -11.93 4.37
CA LEU A 144 -0.74 -12.16 5.81
C LEU A 144 -2.09 -11.94 6.52
N ILE A 145 -2.88 -10.95 6.11
CA ILE A 145 -4.24 -10.74 6.61
C ILE A 145 -5.11 -11.96 6.29
N GLN A 146 -5.13 -12.41 5.02
CA GLN A 146 -5.89 -13.57 4.59
C GLN A 146 -5.52 -14.84 5.37
N LYS A 147 -4.23 -14.99 5.72
CA LYS A 147 -3.73 -16.11 6.54
C LYS A 147 -4.18 -16.02 8.01
N ARG A 148 -4.22 -14.81 8.59
CA ARG A 148 -4.51 -14.60 10.02
C ARG A 148 -6.00 -14.48 10.33
N ILE A 149 -6.78 -14.00 9.37
CA ILE A 149 -8.20 -13.76 9.50
C ILE A 149 -8.92 -14.65 8.49
N LYS A 150 -9.35 -15.83 8.95
CA LYS A 150 -9.96 -16.86 8.10
C LYS A 150 -11.11 -16.33 7.23
N ASP A 151 -11.96 -15.47 7.77
CA ASP A 151 -13.10 -14.90 7.03
C ASP A 151 -12.64 -14.09 5.82
N LEU A 152 -11.55 -13.33 5.94
CA LEU A 152 -10.96 -12.56 4.84
C LEU A 152 -10.16 -13.44 3.87
N GLY A 153 -9.76 -14.65 4.28
CA GLY A 153 -9.16 -15.66 3.42
C GLY A 153 -10.16 -16.51 2.63
N ASP A 154 -11.46 -16.37 2.88
CA ASP A 154 -12.50 -17.14 2.20
C ASP A 154 -12.70 -16.63 0.76
N LYS A 155 -12.10 -17.36 -0.19
CA LYS A 155 -12.15 -17.03 -1.63
C LYS A 155 -13.55 -17.13 -2.24
N SER A 156 -14.51 -17.76 -1.55
CA SER A 156 -15.91 -17.76 -2.00
C SER A 156 -16.62 -16.44 -1.70
N LYS A 157 -16.08 -15.65 -0.76
CA LYS A 157 -16.66 -14.37 -0.32
C LYS A 157 -15.87 -13.16 -0.79
N TYR A 158 -14.54 -13.27 -0.79
CA TYR A 158 -13.65 -12.16 -1.09
C TYR A 158 -12.65 -12.54 -2.18
N THR A 159 -12.56 -11.66 -3.17
CA THR A 159 -11.47 -11.65 -4.14
C THR A 159 -10.53 -10.49 -3.81
N TYR A 160 -9.28 -10.60 -4.26
CA TYR A 160 -8.27 -9.58 -4.04
C TYR A 160 -7.33 -9.49 -5.24
N PRO A 161 -6.59 -8.38 -5.40
CA PRO A 161 -5.52 -8.27 -6.38
C PRO A 161 -4.53 -9.43 -6.26
N VAL A 162 -4.12 -9.98 -7.40
CA VAL A 162 -3.18 -11.12 -7.47
C VAL A 162 -1.79 -10.59 -7.82
N PHE A 163 -0.75 -11.00 -7.10
CA PHE A 163 0.61 -10.46 -7.28
C PHE A 163 1.13 -10.55 -8.73
N THR A 164 0.77 -11.61 -9.46
CA THR A 164 1.20 -11.84 -10.85
C THR A 164 0.41 -11.04 -11.88
N GLU A 165 -0.82 -10.61 -11.57
CA GLU A 165 -1.72 -9.93 -12.50
C GLU A 165 -1.81 -8.43 -12.20
N ASP A 166 -1.92 -8.10 -10.92
CA ASP A 166 -2.07 -6.75 -10.38
C ASP A 166 -0.82 -6.35 -9.59
N ARG A 167 0.35 -6.48 -10.22
CA ARG A 167 1.65 -6.31 -9.54
C ARG A 167 1.92 -4.87 -9.13
N ASN A 168 1.65 -3.91 -10.02
CA ASN A 168 2.01 -2.52 -9.80
C ASN A 168 0.86 -1.72 -9.17
N THR A 169 1.22 -0.61 -8.54
CA THR A 169 0.32 0.30 -7.81
C THR A 169 -0.92 0.71 -8.61
N ARG A 170 -0.78 0.95 -9.92
CA ARG A 170 -1.89 1.38 -10.80
C ARG A 170 -2.79 0.23 -11.20
N GLN A 171 -2.24 -0.97 -11.40
CA GLN A 171 -3.04 -2.17 -11.61
C GLN A 171 -3.88 -2.50 -10.37
N ILE A 172 -3.29 -2.39 -9.17
CA ILE A 172 -4.01 -2.58 -7.90
C ILE A 172 -5.19 -1.59 -7.81
N ALA A 173 -4.97 -0.31 -8.07
CA ALA A 173 -6.05 0.68 -8.07
C ALA A 173 -7.13 0.36 -9.12
N ASN A 174 -6.72 0.00 -10.34
CA ASN A 174 -7.65 -0.39 -11.40
C ASN A 174 -8.44 -1.67 -11.05
N TRP A 175 -7.81 -2.62 -10.36
CA TRP A 175 -8.50 -3.80 -9.83
C TRP A 175 -9.60 -3.38 -8.86
N TYR A 176 -9.30 -2.53 -7.87
CA TYR A 176 -10.31 -2.05 -6.92
C TYR A 176 -11.44 -1.30 -7.63
N HIS A 177 -11.12 -0.50 -8.65
CA HIS A 177 -12.13 0.18 -9.45
C HIS A 177 -13.05 -0.80 -10.21
N ARG A 178 -12.48 -1.78 -10.92
CA ARG A 178 -13.26 -2.82 -11.64
C ARG A 178 -14.15 -3.66 -10.72
N HIS A 179 -13.81 -3.72 -9.43
CA HIS A 179 -14.57 -4.43 -8.40
C HIS A 179 -15.46 -3.50 -7.56
N ASN A 180 -15.71 -2.26 -8.01
CA ASN A 180 -16.54 -1.26 -7.33
C ASN A 180 -16.13 -1.01 -5.87
N ASN A 181 -14.82 -1.11 -5.59
CA ASN A 181 -14.25 -0.99 -4.25
C ASN A 181 -13.08 -0.01 -4.24
N LEU A 182 -13.12 1.01 -5.10
CA LEU A 182 -12.21 2.15 -5.10
C LEU A 182 -13.01 3.44 -4.99
N TYR A 183 -12.69 4.25 -4.00
CA TYR A 183 -13.21 5.60 -3.87
C TYR A 183 -12.17 6.62 -4.35
N ILE A 184 -12.53 7.47 -5.32
CA ILE A 184 -11.68 8.57 -5.77
C ILE A 184 -11.90 9.78 -4.89
N VAL A 185 -10.82 10.25 -4.27
CA VAL A 185 -10.85 11.34 -3.29
C VAL A 185 -10.96 12.68 -4.01
N LYS A 186 -11.96 13.47 -3.65
CA LYS A 186 -12.18 14.80 -4.21
C LYS A 186 -11.80 15.89 -3.21
N ASP A 187 -12.17 15.67 -1.95
CA ASP A 187 -11.83 16.56 -0.85
C ASP A 187 -11.30 15.72 0.32
N PRO A 188 -9.98 15.70 0.56
CA PRO A 188 -9.39 14.85 1.60
C PRO A 188 -9.90 15.19 3.01
N LEU A 189 -10.35 16.42 3.27
CA LEU A 189 -10.91 16.79 4.58
C LEU A 189 -12.34 16.28 4.73
N ALA A 190 -13.16 16.38 3.68
CA ALA A 190 -14.50 15.80 3.69
C ALA A 190 -14.47 14.25 3.67
N ASP A 191 -13.45 13.67 3.04
CA ASP A 191 -13.31 12.24 2.84
C ASP A 191 -12.52 11.53 3.95
N ARG A 192 -11.93 12.25 4.90
CA ARG A 192 -11.03 11.72 5.95
C ARG A 192 -11.56 10.49 6.69
N ASN A 193 -12.87 10.38 6.89
CA ASN A 193 -13.49 9.26 7.61
C ASN A 193 -13.62 7.98 6.78
N LYS A 194 -13.20 8.02 5.50
CA LYS A 194 -13.00 6.83 4.67
C LYS A 194 -11.66 6.14 4.96
N ILE A 195 -10.75 6.82 5.63
CA ILE A 195 -9.49 6.25 6.11
C ILE A 195 -9.79 5.38 7.33
N ARG A 196 -9.60 4.07 7.21
CA ARG A 196 -9.85 3.08 8.25
C ARG A 196 -8.70 2.09 8.31
N PRO A 197 -8.47 1.39 9.44
CA PRO A 197 -7.54 0.27 9.45
C PRO A 197 -7.90 -0.75 8.36
N GLY A 198 -6.93 -1.10 7.52
CA GLY A 198 -7.09 -1.97 6.36
C GLY A 198 -7.37 -1.25 5.04
N SER A 199 -7.68 0.05 5.04
CA SER A 199 -7.81 0.85 3.82
C SER A 199 -6.51 0.82 3.01
N VAL A 200 -6.65 0.78 1.68
CA VAL A 200 -5.52 0.80 0.74
C VAL A 200 -5.43 2.19 0.14
N MET A 201 -4.49 3.00 0.60
CA MET A 201 -4.38 4.38 0.15
C MET A 201 -3.48 4.49 -1.07
N PHE A 202 -3.95 5.21 -2.08
CA PHE A 202 -3.20 5.52 -3.29
C PHE A 202 -2.82 6.99 -3.31
N PHE A 203 -1.56 7.25 -3.62
CA PHE A 203 -1.02 8.60 -3.69
C PHE A 203 -0.50 8.93 -5.07
N ALA A 204 -0.67 10.20 -5.43
CA ALA A 204 -0.15 10.79 -6.63
C ALA A 204 1.38 10.83 -6.66
N ARG A 205 1.93 11.23 -7.81
CA ARG A 205 3.31 11.69 -7.91
C ARG A 205 3.59 12.84 -6.94
N THR A 206 4.83 12.91 -6.50
CA THR A 206 5.35 13.98 -5.65
C THR A 206 5.03 15.37 -6.25
N GLU A 207 4.51 16.25 -5.41
CA GLU A 207 4.18 17.65 -5.69
C GLU A 207 3.07 17.92 -6.72
N GLU A 208 2.50 16.89 -7.35
CA GLU A 208 1.37 17.01 -8.26
C GLU A 208 0.05 17.12 -7.47
N LYS A 209 -0.77 18.13 -7.81
CA LYS A 209 -2.12 18.35 -7.27
C LYS A 209 -3.17 18.12 -8.33
N PHE A 210 -4.21 17.38 -7.96
CA PHE A 210 -5.38 17.07 -8.75
C PHE A 210 -6.62 17.57 -8.02
N ASN A 211 -7.44 18.38 -8.70
CA ASN A 211 -8.68 18.91 -8.12
C ASN A 211 -9.87 17.98 -8.37
N SER A 212 -9.84 17.19 -9.45
CA SER A 212 -10.92 16.29 -9.84
C SER A 212 -10.35 15.15 -10.69
N PRO A 213 -9.49 14.29 -10.13
CA PRO A 213 -8.96 13.16 -10.89
C PRO A 213 -10.09 12.16 -11.21
N ASP A 214 -9.96 11.47 -12.34
CA ASP A 214 -10.78 10.31 -12.69
C ASP A 214 -9.90 9.05 -12.78
N ILE A 215 -10.53 7.87 -12.83
CA ILE A 215 -9.78 6.61 -12.86
C ILE A 215 -8.88 6.48 -14.08
N ALA A 216 -9.30 6.99 -15.24
CA ALA A 216 -8.55 6.92 -16.48
C ALA A 216 -7.24 7.70 -16.36
N THR A 217 -7.29 8.90 -15.79
CA THR A 217 -6.13 9.75 -15.50
C THR A 217 -5.24 9.12 -14.42
N LEU A 218 -5.83 8.60 -13.35
CA LEU A 218 -5.09 8.04 -12.22
C LEU A 218 -4.30 6.78 -12.59
N THR A 219 -4.89 5.88 -13.36
CA THR A 219 -4.32 4.57 -13.66
C THR A 219 -3.65 4.51 -15.03
N ASN A 220 -4.22 5.18 -16.03
CA ASN A 220 -3.87 5.00 -17.45
C ASN A 220 -3.84 3.51 -17.82
N ALA A 221 -4.99 2.85 -17.70
CA ALA A 221 -5.13 1.40 -17.74
C ALA A 221 -4.60 0.74 -19.04
N ASP A 222 -4.52 1.48 -20.14
CA ASP A 222 -3.98 1.00 -21.41
C ASP A 222 -2.46 0.81 -21.38
N VAL A 223 -1.77 1.56 -20.51
CA VAL A 223 -0.30 1.54 -20.42
C VAL A 223 0.17 1.66 -18.97
N PHE A 224 0.38 0.51 -18.34
CA PHE A 224 0.99 0.37 -17.02
C PHE A 224 2.52 0.44 -17.04
N GLN A 225 3.12 1.35 -17.83
CA GLN A 225 4.58 1.51 -17.88
C GLN A 225 5.07 2.46 -16.78
N HIS A 226 6.08 2.03 -16.01
CA HIS A 226 6.68 2.81 -14.93
C HIS A 226 7.54 4.00 -15.42
N ASP A 227 7.80 4.09 -16.72
CA ASP A 227 8.82 5.00 -17.24
C ASP A 227 8.36 6.45 -17.31
N LYS A 228 9.27 7.37 -16.97
CA LYS A 228 9.04 8.82 -16.93
C LYS A 228 8.57 9.39 -18.28
N ALA A 229 8.92 8.74 -19.39
CA ALA A 229 8.62 9.19 -20.74
C ALA A 229 7.22 8.77 -21.25
N ALA A 230 6.57 7.76 -20.67
CA ALA A 230 5.35 7.17 -21.23
C ALA A 230 4.21 6.93 -20.22
N GLY A 231 4.49 6.93 -18.92
CA GLY A 231 3.46 6.69 -17.90
C GLY A 231 2.56 7.90 -17.67
N LYS A 232 1.40 7.96 -18.35
CA LYS A 232 0.38 9.01 -18.10
C LYS A 232 -0.32 8.87 -16.75
N GLY A 233 -0.32 7.65 -16.18
CA GLY A 233 -0.98 7.36 -14.91
C GLY A 233 -0.38 8.17 -13.77
N LYS A 234 -1.26 8.74 -12.93
CA LYS A 234 -0.90 9.69 -11.87
C LYS A 234 -0.70 9.06 -10.50
N ILE A 235 -1.22 7.86 -10.25
CA ILE A 235 -0.91 7.09 -9.04
C ILE A 235 0.52 6.58 -9.12
N TYR A 236 1.31 6.86 -8.07
CA TYR A 236 2.72 6.49 -7.98
C TYR A 236 3.05 5.65 -6.75
N HIS A 237 2.21 5.74 -5.72
CA HIS A 237 2.48 5.12 -4.44
C HIS A 237 1.24 4.49 -3.82
N VAL A 238 1.43 3.41 -3.07
CA VAL A 238 0.37 2.70 -2.32
C VAL A 238 0.88 2.31 -0.94
N GLY A 239 -0.02 2.28 0.03
CA GLY A 239 0.23 1.68 1.34
C GLY A 239 -1.06 1.22 2.00
N THR A 240 -0.92 0.43 3.06
CA THR A 240 -2.06 -0.07 3.85
C THR A 240 -2.11 0.66 5.18
N VAL A 241 -3.28 1.23 5.51
CA VAL A 241 -3.50 1.90 6.79
C VAL A 241 -3.53 0.86 7.89
N THR A 242 -2.69 1.00 8.92
CA THR A 242 -2.63 0.07 10.06
C THR A 242 -3.35 0.62 11.28
N LYS A 243 -3.40 1.95 11.42
CA LYS A 243 -3.96 2.66 12.56
C LYS A 243 -4.54 4.00 12.14
N VAL A 244 -5.62 4.43 12.80
CA VAL A 244 -6.20 5.76 12.69
C VAL A 244 -6.34 6.38 14.08
N GLU A 245 -6.14 7.68 14.18
CA GLU A 245 -6.44 8.49 15.37
C GLU A 245 -7.62 9.40 15.02
N LYS A 246 -8.61 9.47 15.91
CA LYS A 246 -9.83 10.26 15.73
C LYS A 246 -9.93 11.36 16.79
N ASP A 247 -10.53 12.50 16.45
CA ASP A 247 -10.91 13.54 17.41
C ASP A 247 -12.16 13.15 18.22
N GLU A 248 -12.57 14.02 19.15
CA GLU A 248 -13.76 13.82 19.99
C GLU A 248 -15.06 13.76 19.18
N GLN A 249 -15.07 14.31 17.97
CA GLN A 249 -16.20 14.26 17.04
C GLN A 249 -16.16 13.01 16.14
N GLY A 250 -15.20 12.11 16.36
CA GLY A 250 -15.03 10.87 15.61
C GLY A 250 -14.38 11.05 14.23
N ASN A 251 -13.84 12.23 13.93
CA ASN A 251 -13.16 12.48 12.67
C ASN A 251 -11.72 11.96 12.70
N VAL A 252 -11.29 11.31 11.63
CA VAL A 252 -9.88 10.96 11.46
C VAL A 252 -9.04 12.23 11.41
N VAL A 253 -8.08 12.36 12.33
CA VAL A 253 -7.11 13.46 12.37
C VAL A 253 -5.70 13.00 12.00
N ARG A 254 -5.41 11.70 12.14
CA ARG A 254 -4.12 11.12 11.75
C ARG A 254 -4.26 9.65 11.38
N TYR A 255 -3.37 9.15 10.53
CA TYR A 255 -3.22 7.72 10.29
C TYR A 255 -1.75 7.27 10.20
N THR A 256 -1.55 5.97 10.42
CA THR A 256 -0.29 5.26 10.22
C THR A 256 -0.41 4.35 9.00
N LEU A 257 0.59 4.39 8.13
CA LEU A 257 0.64 3.66 6.87
C LEU A 257 1.79 2.67 6.87
N MET A 258 1.56 1.39 6.59
CA MET A 258 2.64 0.43 6.30
C MET A 258 2.82 0.32 4.79
N HIS A 259 4.07 0.48 4.33
CA HIS A 259 4.39 0.43 2.89
C HIS A 259 5.88 0.19 2.64
N GLY A 260 6.22 -0.21 1.42
CA GLY A 260 7.58 -0.07 0.90
C GLY A 260 7.85 1.41 0.66
N ARG A 261 8.95 1.96 1.20
CA ARG A 261 9.17 3.41 1.24
C ARG A 261 9.83 3.95 -0.03
N ASN A 262 11.15 3.79 -0.17
CA ASN A 262 11.94 4.14 -1.35
C ASN A 262 13.33 3.53 -1.21
N SER A 263 14.21 3.69 -2.20
CA SER A 263 15.57 3.10 -2.20
C SER A 263 16.47 3.50 -1.02
N LYS A 264 16.12 4.55 -0.24
CA LYS A 264 16.89 4.97 0.94
C LYS A 264 16.40 4.36 2.25
N TYR A 265 15.18 3.80 2.29
CA TYR A 265 14.54 3.33 3.52
C TYR A 265 13.91 1.96 3.32
N THR A 266 14.03 1.11 4.34
CA THR A 266 13.34 -0.19 4.38
C THR A 266 11.82 -0.02 4.46
N ALA A 267 11.08 -1.09 4.18
CA ALA A 267 9.65 -1.13 4.42
C ALA A 267 9.35 -0.89 5.90
N SER A 268 8.54 0.12 6.20
CA SER A 268 8.19 0.46 7.57
C SER A 268 6.87 1.20 7.64
N ARG A 269 6.33 1.31 8.85
CA ARG A 269 5.26 2.24 9.15
C ARG A 269 5.78 3.67 9.02
N THR A 270 4.98 4.51 8.40
CA THR A 270 5.11 5.97 8.41
C THR A 270 3.92 6.51 9.20
N SER A 271 4.21 7.09 10.37
CA SER A 271 3.24 7.82 11.18
C SER A 271 3.29 9.32 10.85
N GLY A 272 2.28 10.06 11.28
CA GLY A 272 2.23 11.51 11.06
C GLY A 272 1.69 11.90 9.68
N ASN A 273 0.76 11.13 9.12
CA ASN A 273 -0.07 11.61 8.01
C ASN A 273 -1.36 12.18 8.60
N TYR A 274 -1.64 13.46 8.39
CA TYR A 274 -2.74 14.20 9.04
C TYR A 274 -3.26 15.33 8.14
N ASP A 275 -4.24 16.09 8.62
CA ASP A 275 -5.07 17.06 7.87
C ASP A 275 -4.39 18.38 7.44
N GLY A 276 -3.06 18.51 7.47
CA GLY A 276 -2.42 19.74 6.99
C GLY A 276 -0.89 19.74 6.91
N PRO A 277 -0.27 20.88 6.56
CA PRO A 277 1.17 21.11 6.66
C PRO A 277 1.55 21.32 8.12
N GLY A 278 1.44 20.28 8.94
CA GLY A 278 1.77 20.39 10.36
C GLY A 278 3.25 20.66 10.58
N GLY A 279 3.67 20.70 11.85
CA GLY A 279 4.89 21.36 12.35
C GLY A 279 6.23 21.05 11.67
N TYR A 280 6.30 20.12 10.72
CA TYR A 280 7.42 19.91 9.79
C TYR A 280 7.49 20.95 8.64
N GLY A 281 6.55 21.89 8.55
CA GLY A 281 6.53 22.96 7.57
C GLY A 281 5.94 22.54 6.22
N THR A 282 5.70 23.53 5.35
CA THR A 282 5.09 23.36 4.02
C THR A 282 5.90 22.50 3.06
N ALA A 283 7.17 22.20 3.39
CA ALA A 283 8.06 21.40 2.58
C ALA A 283 7.66 19.91 2.53
N PHE A 284 7.13 19.35 3.62
CA PHE A 284 6.92 17.89 3.74
C PHE A 284 5.47 17.45 3.88
N ALA A 285 4.53 18.32 4.23
CA ALA A 285 3.12 17.96 4.43
C ALA A 285 2.21 18.86 3.58
N LYS A 286 2.48 18.91 2.27
CA LYS A 286 1.82 19.84 1.33
C LYS A 286 0.33 19.54 1.13
N PHE A 287 -0.10 18.29 1.32
CA PHE A 287 -1.46 17.83 1.03
C PHE A 287 -2.10 17.22 2.27
N PRO A 288 -3.35 17.60 2.63
CA PRO A 288 -4.08 16.96 3.73
C PRO A 288 -4.17 15.46 3.51
N PHE A 289 -3.85 14.70 4.56
CA PHE A 289 -3.80 13.23 4.56
C PHE A 289 -2.94 12.65 3.43
N GLY A 290 -1.99 13.43 2.90
CA GLY A 290 -1.02 12.95 1.93
C GLY A 290 0.06 12.08 2.56
N ASN A 291 0.80 11.38 1.70
CA ASN A 291 2.04 10.73 2.10
C ASN A 291 3.20 11.67 1.74
N TRP A 292 3.66 12.42 2.74
CA TRP A 292 4.62 13.51 2.56
C TRP A 292 4.10 14.57 1.56
N ASN A 293 4.82 14.78 0.45
CA ASN A 293 4.43 15.68 -0.63
C ASN A 293 3.63 14.99 -1.75
N GLN A 294 3.03 13.82 -1.48
CA GLN A 294 2.16 13.11 -2.42
C GLN A 294 0.69 13.26 -2.01
N GLN A 295 -0.15 13.72 -2.92
CA GLN A 295 -1.59 13.88 -2.65
C GLN A 295 -2.26 12.50 -2.52
N TRP A 296 -3.12 12.34 -1.52
CA TRP A 296 -4.05 11.21 -1.44
C TRP A 296 -5.14 11.36 -2.51
N VAL A 297 -5.22 10.40 -3.43
CA VAL A 297 -6.10 10.48 -4.61
C VAL A 297 -7.15 9.38 -4.68
N ALA A 298 -6.95 8.25 -4.00
CA ALA A 298 -7.95 7.20 -3.89
C ALA A 298 -7.76 6.34 -2.63
N VAL A 299 -8.82 5.66 -2.20
CA VAL A 299 -8.86 4.72 -1.06
C VAL A 299 -9.78 3.54 -1.34
#